data_AF-A0AA35T684-F1
#
_entry.id   AF-A0AA35T684-F1
#
_cell.length_a   1.000
_cell.length_b   1.000
_cell.length_c   1.000
_cell.angle_alpha   90.00
_cell.angle_beta   90.00
_cell.angle_gamma   90.00
#
_symmetry.space_group_name_H-M   'P 1'
#
loop_
_entity.id
_entity.type
_entity.pdbx_description
1 polymer ?
#
loop_
_entity_poly.entity_id
_entity_poly.type
_entity_poly.pdbx_seq_one_letter_code
_entity_poly.pdbx_strand_id
1 'polypeptide(L)'
;MAKFPTQYSGLARDLPPNVHLLTLERLDHTHHLLRLEHQFQSNEQPYNNTVTVQLADLFTTMKVVDVVELGLGANAALSDIHRLHWNTESHGAKGRYQSAEAKMKSPFIVELKPMEIHTFNITVEYTI
;
A
#
# COMPACT_ATOMS: atom_id res chain seq x y z
N MET A 1 13.27 3.92 40.31
CA MET A 1 13.77 3.23 39.11
C MET A 1 12.94 3.70 37.92
N ALA A 2 13.58 4.24 36.88
CA ALA A 2 12.88 4.60 35.64
C ALA A 2 12.47 3.32 34.89
N LYS A 3 11.22 3.25 34.43
CA LYS A 3 10.67 2.12 33.69
C LYS A 3 10.90 2.36 32.21
N PHE A 4 11.82 1.61 31.59
CA PHE A 4 12.09 1.69 30.16
C PHE A 4 11.23 0.65 29.42
N PRO A 5 10.52 1.00 28.34
CA PRO A 5 9.82 0.03 27.51
C PRO A 5 10.85 -0.86 26.79
N THR A 6 10.81 -2.17 27.05
CA THR A 6 11.71 -3.16 26.43
C THR A 6 11.13 -3.80 25.17
N GLN A 7 9.90 -3.43 24.80
CA GLN A 7 9.18 -3.94 23.65
C GLN A 7 8.55 -2.76 22.90
N TYR A 8 8.59 -2.83 21.57
CA TYR A 8 8.01 -1.83 20.69
C TYR A 8 7.25 -2.53 19.56
N SER A 9 6.07 -2.00 19.22
CA SER A 9 5.34 -2.34 17.99
C SER A 9 5.00 -1.04 17.26
N GLY A 10 5.41 -0.95 16.00
CA GLY A 10 5.06 0.17 15.14
C GLY A 10 3.65 0.06 14.53
N LEU A 11 3.07 -1.15 14.49
CA LEU A 11 1.74 -1.40 13.94
C LEU A 11 0.68 -1.34 15.03
N ALA A 12 -0.45 -0.68 14.74
CA ALA A 12 -1.58 -0.59 15.66
C ALA A 12 -2.38 -1.90 15.73
N ARG A 13 -2.31 -2.70 14.66
CA ARG A 13 -2.87 -4.04 14.54
C ARG A 13 -1.99 -4.87 13.62
N ASP A 14 -1.91 -6.17 13.84
CA ASP A 14 -1.20 -7.07 12.94
C ASP A 14 -1.84 -7.01 11.54
N LEU A 15 -1.00 -7.11 10.51
CA LEU A 15 -1.47 -7.21 9.14
C LEU A 15 -2.20 -8.55 8.93
N PRO A 16 -3.22 -8.59 8.06
CA PRO A 16 -3.83 -9.85 7.64
C PRO A 16 -2.76 -10.82 7.11
N PRO A 17 -2.90 -12.14 7.29
CA PRO A 17 -1.87 -13.11 6.87
C PRO A 17 -1.50 -13.07 5.39
N ASN A 18 -2.40 -12.57 4.54
CA ASN A 18 -2.17 -12.41 3.11
C ASN A 18 -1.57 -11.07 2.70
N VAL A 19 -1.33 -10.15 3.64
CA VAL A 19 -0.69 -8.85 3.40
C VAL A 19 0.70 -8.85 4.01
N HIS A 20 1.68 -8.42 3.21
CA HIS A 20 3.05 -8.24 3.66
C HIS A 20 3.47 -6.77 3.50
N LEU A 21 4.13 -6.22 4.55
CA LEU A 21 4.76 -4.91 4.51
C LEU A 21 6.12 -5.03 3.81
N LEU A 22 6.12 -4.83 2.50
CA LEU A 22 7.33 -5.00 1.68
C LEU A 22 8.33 -3.85 1.87
N THR A 23 7.86 -2.62 2.07
CA THR A 23 8.74 -1.46 2.29
C THR A 23 8.08 -0.48 3.24
N LEU A 24 8.84 -0.02 4.23
CA LEU A 24 8.59 1.19 4.99
C LEU A 24 9.91 1.96 5.08
N GLU A 25 10.01 3.04 4.32
CA GLU A 25 11.24 3.83 4.20
C GLU A 25 10.93 5.32 4.39
N ARG A 26 11.72 5.99 5.22
CA ARG A 26 11.60 7.43 5.41
C ARG A 26 12.26 8.16 4.25
N LEU A 27 11.49 8.97 3.52
CA LEU A 27 11.99 9.81 2.42
C LEU A 27 12.48 11.16 2.96
N ASP A 28 11.70 11.78 3.85
CA ASP A 28 12.04 13.04 4.50
C ASP A 28 11.42 13.17 5.91
N HIS A 29 11.20 14.39 6.41
CA HIS A 29 10.62 14.63 7.73
C HIS A 29 9.17 14.17 7.89
N THR A 30 8.37 14.24 6.85
CA THR A 30 6.93 13.95 6.90
C THR A 30 6.51 12.89 5.88
N HIS A 31 7.36 12.55 4.92
CA HIS A 31 7.05 11.61 3.85
C HIS A 31 7.75 10.26 4.04
N HIS A 32 7.00 9.19 3.79
CA HIS A 32 7.49 7.82 3.80
C HIS A 32 7.03 7.08 2.55
N LEU A 33 7.89 6.21 2.04
CA LEU A 33 7.56 5.22 1.02
C LEU A 33 7.00 3.98 1.72
N LEU A 34 5.77 3.63 1.37
CA LEU A 34 5.08 2.46 1.86
C LEU A 34 4.78 1.52 0.70
N ARG A 35 5.15 0.25 0.81
CA ARG A 35 4.71 -0.82 -0.11
C ARG A 35 4.01 -1.91 0.66
N LEU A 36 2.78 -2.22 0.23
CA LEU A 36 2.03 -3.38 0.69
C LEU A 36 1.85 -4.33 -0.47
N GLU A 37 1.99 -5.62 -0.21
CA GLU A 37 1.76 -6.66 -1.21
C GLU A 37 0.82 -7.75 -0.72
N HIS A 38 0.12 -8.36 -1.66
CA HIS A 38 -0.56 -9.62 -1.45
C HIS A 38 0.37 -10.78 -1.82
N GLN A 39 0.99 -11.42 -0.82
CA GLN A 39 2.07 -12.39 -1.05
C GLN A 39 1.65 -13.71 -1.70
N PHE A 40 0.35 -14.03 -1.70
CA PHE A 40 -0.18 -15.28 -2.27
C PHE A 40 -0.72 -15.12 -3.70
N GLN A 41 -0.57 -16.17 -4.49
CA GLN A 41 -1.18 -16.34 -5.81
C GLN A 41 -2.66 -16.75 -5.73
N SER A 42 -3.39 -16.59 -6.83
CA SER A 42 -4.83 -16.87 -6.89
C SER A 42 -5.21 -18.34 -6.66
N ASN A 43 -4.25 -19.25 -6.74
CA ASN A 43 -4.41 -20.70 -6.48
C ASN A 43 -3.91 -21.13 -5.08
N GLU A 44 -3.34 -20.22 -4.29
CA GLU A 44 -2.73 -20.52 -2.99
C GLU A 44 -3.71 -20.32 -1.83
N GLN A 45 -4.63 -21.28 -1.69
CA GLN A 45 -5.59 -21.32 -0.58
C GLN A 45 -4.87 -21.57 0.77
N PRO A 46 -5.39 -21.08 1.90
CA PRO A 46 -6.67 -20.36 2.06
C PRO A 46 -6.56 -18.83 1.96
N TYR A 47 -5.38 -18.30 1.63
CA TYR A 47 -5.04 -16.88 1.78
C TYR A 47 -5.01 -16.09 0.46
N ASN A 48 -5.56 -16.67 -0.60
CA ASN A 48 -5.64 -16.09 -1.95
C ASN A 48 -6.84 -15.14 -2.15
N ASN A 49 -7.62 -14.86 -1.12
CA ASN A 49 -8.75 -13.93 -1.23
C ASN A 49 -8.28 -12.49 -1.24
N THR A 50 -8.96 -11.64 -2.00
CA THR A 50 -8.80 -10.18 -1.91
C THR A 50 -8.92 -9.71 -0.46
N VAL A 51 -8.12 -8.71 -0.09
CA VAL A 51 -8.08 -8.13 1.24
C VAL A 51 -8.05 -6.61 1.18
N THR A 52 -8.63 -6.00 2.20
CA THR A 52 -8.69 -4.54 2.33
C THR A 52 -7.87 -4.10 3.54
N VAL A 53 -7.04 -3.07 3.36
CA VAL A 53 -6.22 -2.46 4.40
C VAL A 53 -6.57 -0.97 4.52
N GLN A 54 -6.74 -0.49 5.75
CA GLN A 54 -6.96 0.93 6.04
C GLN A 54 -5.63 1.55 6.49
N LEU A 55 -5.12 2.54 5.76
CA LEU A 55 -3.81 3.14 6.04
C LEU A 55 -3.83 4.19 7.15
N ALA A 56 -4.96 4.88 7.36
CA ALA A 56 -5.07 6.01 8.30
C ALA A 56 -4.53 5.70 9.70
N ASP A 57 -4.86 4.52 10.23
CA ASP A 57 -4.55 4.07 11.58
C ASP A 57 -3.67 2.80 11.58
N LEU A 58 -2.85 2.63 10.54
CA LEU A 58 -1.99 1.44 10.41
C LEU A 58 -0.87 1.42 11.47
N PHE A 59 -0.31 2.59 11.78
CA PHE A 59 0.84 2.73 12.66
C PHE A 59 0.45 3.33 14.03
N THR A 60 1.18 2.97 15.08
CA THR A 60 0.94 3.45 16.46
C THR A 60 1.50 4.84 16.71
N THR A 61 2.60 5.19 16.06
CA THR A 61 3.37 6.42 16.32
C THR A 61 3.31 7.43 15.18
N MET A 62 2.66 7.06 14.08
CA MET A 62 2.53 7.85 12.86
C MET A 62 1.07 7.84 12.44
N LYS A 63 0.45 9.01 12.35
CA LYS A 63 -0.87 9.17 11.76
C LYS A 63 -0.72 9.51 10.28
N VAL A 64 -1.32 8.72 9.39
CA VAL A 64 -1.31 9.00 7.95
C VAL A 64 -2.35 10.07 7.66
N VAL A 65 -1.94 11.18 7.04
CA VAL A 65 -2.79 12.35 6.76
C VAL A 65 -3.00 12.62 5.28
N ASP A 66 -2.12 12.13 4.40
CA ASP A 66 -2.28 12.16 2.95
C ASP A 66 -1.65 10.92 2.33
N VAL A 67 -2.19 10.47 1.19
CA VAL A 67 -1.70 9.30 0.46
C VAL A 67 -1.73 9.57 -1.04
N VAL A 68 -0.57 9.44 -1.66
CA VAL A 68 -0.41 9.47 -3.12
C VAL A 68 0.08 8.09 -3.57
N GLU A 69 -0.70 7.43 -4.42
CA GLU A 69 -0.29 6.16 -5.04
C GLU A 69 0.71 6.44 -6.17
N LEU A 70 1.79 5.65 -6.20
CA LEU A 70 2.89 5.77 -7.14
C LEU A 70 3.01 4.51 -7.99
N GLY A 71 3.70 4.61 -9.13
CA GLY A 71 4.23 3.43 -9.81
C GLY A 71 5.21 2.66 -8.92
N LEU A 72 5.45 1.38 -9.22
CA LEU A 72 6.34 0.50 -8.43
C LEU A 72 7.75 1.10 -8.20
N GLY A 73 8.27 1.84 -9.20
CA GLY A 73 9.54 2.54 -9.13
C GLY A 73 9.58 3.78 -8.23
N ALA A 74 8.44 4.14 -7.61
CA ALA A 74 8.28 5.27 -6.69
C ALA A 74 8.72 6.64 -7.25
N ASN A 75 8.72 6.80 -8.57
CA ASN A 75 9.24 7.98 -9.27
C ASN A 75 8.17 8.84 -9.97
N ALA A 76 6.94 8.34 -10.06
CA ALA A 76 5.81 9.03 -10.69
C ALA A 76 4.50 8.64 -9.99
N ALA A 77 3.57 9.60 -9.91
CA ALA A 77 2.21 9.33 -9.45
C ALA A 77 1.53 8.34 -10.40
N LEU A 78 0.79 7.38 -9.84
CA LEU A 78 0.13 6.34 -10.64
C LEU A 78 -0.94 6.93 -11.59
N SER A 79 -1.54 8.05 -11.19
CA SER A 79 -2.48 8.83 -12.01
C SER A 79 -1.85 9.39 -13.30
N ASP A 80 -0.53 9.63 -13.27
CA ASP A 80 0.21 10.25 -14.38
C ASP A 80 0.81 9.18 -15.31
N ILE A 81 0.70 7.90 -14.93
CA ILE A 81 1.18 6.77 -15.73
C ILE A 81 0.09 6.35 -16.72
N HIS A 82 0.39 6.49 -18.01
CA HIS A 82 -0.49 6.06 -19.10
C HIS A 82 0.13 4.88 -19.85
N ARG A 83 -0.54 3.73 -19.84
CA ARG A 83 -0.07 2.52 -20.53
C ARG A 83 -0.49 2.54 -21.99
N LEU A 84 0.40 2.07 -22.87
CA LEU A 84 0.06 1.82 -24.26
C LEU A 84 -1.00 0.72 -24.36
N HIS A 85 -1.92 0.88 -25.31
CA HIS A 85 -2.91 -0.15 -25.64
C HIS A 85 -2.38 -1.02 -26.77
N TRP A 86 -2.36 -2.33 -26.55
CA TRP A 86 -1.93 -3.32 -27.53
C TRP A 86 -3.13 -4.10 -28.05
N ASN A 87 -3.16 -4.36 -29.35
CA ASN A 87 -4.14 -5.26 -29.94
C ASN A 87 -3.57 -6.69 -29.90
N THR A 88 -4.14 -7.55 -29.07
CA THR A 88 -3.70 -8.93 -28.89
C THR A 88 -4.67 -9.89 -29.57
N GLU A 89 -4.15 -10.94 -30.21
CA GLU A 89 -4.97 -11.95 -30.91
C GLU A 89 -5.95 -12.68 -29.95
N SER A 90 -5.61 -12.73 -28.66
CA SER A 90 -6.47 -13.25 -27.60
C SER A 90 -7.54 -12.22 -27.21
N HIS A 91 -8.81 -12.58 -27.45
CA HIS A 91 -10.01 -11.80 -27.15
C HIS A 91 -10.31 -11.59 -25.65
N GLY A 92 -9.35 -11.84 -24.75
CA GLY A 92 -9.63 -12.06 -23.33
C GLY A 92 -9.08 -11.03 -22.35
N ALA A 93 -8.00 -10.31 -22.68
CA ALA A 93 -7.35 -9.43 -21.73
C ALA A 93 -7.30 -8.00 -22.27
N LYS A 94 -8.46 -7.32 -22.30
CA LYS A 94 -8.42 -5.87 -22.22
C LYS A 94 -7.74 -5.54 -20.91
N GLY A 95 -6.46 -5.14 -20.96
CA GLY A 95 -5.74 -4.62 -19.81
C GLY A 95 -6.56 -3.45 -19.27
N ARG A 96 -7.39 -3.71 -18.27
CA ARG A 96 -8.17 -2.68 -17.58
C ARG A 96 -7.19 -1.96 -16.67
N TYR A 97 -6.37 -1.11 -17.27
CA TYR A 97 -5.71 -0.07 -16.51
C TYR A 97 -6.79 0.92 -16.12
N GLN A 98 -7.22 0.86 -14.87
CA GLN A 98 -8.01 1.94 -14.28
C GLN A 98 -7.00 3.00 -13.89
N SER A 99 -7.15 4.22 -14.40
CA SER A 99 -6.40 5.36 -13.90
C SER A 99 -6.66 5.46 -12.40
N ALA A 100 -5.61 5.32 -11.58
CA ALA A 100 -5.73 5.60 -10.17
C ALA A 100 -6.11 7.08 -9.96
N GLU A 101 -6.95 7.36 -8.97
CA GLU A 101 -7.22 8.74 -8.59
C GLU A 101 -5.90 9.41 -8.13
N ALA A 102 -5.71 10.68 -8.48
CA ALA A 102 -4.48 11.41 -8.15
C ALA A 102 -4.21 11.53 -6.64
N LYS A 103 -5.27 11.47 -5.81
CA LYS A 103 -5.20 11.45 -4.35
C LYS A 103 -6.27 10.53 -3.79
N MET A 104 -5.87 9.66 -2.86
CA MET A 104 -6.81 8.78 -2.19
C MET A 104 -7.58 9.53 -1.10
N LYS A 105 -8.90 9.29 -1.00
CA LYS A 105 -9.72 9.92 0.05
C LYS A 105 -9.60 9.15 1.35
N SER A 106 -9.58 9.89 2.47
CA SER A 106 -9.69 9.31 3.82
C SER A 106 -10.96 8.45 3.92
N PRO A 107 -10.89 7.22 4.47
CA PRO A 107 -9.86 6.74 5.40
C PRO A 107 -8.69 5.96 4.76
N PHE A 108 -8.38 6.20 3.48
CA PHE A 108 -7.23 5.60 2.79
C PHE A 108 -7.33 4.07 2.73
N ILE A 109 -8.38 3.60 2.07
CA ILE A 109 -8.70 2.18 1.94
C ILE A 109 -8.06 1.61 0.68
N VAL A 110 -7.21 0.61 0.86
CA VAL A 110 -6.51 -0.09 -0.23
C VAL A 110 -7.07 -1.50 -0.35
N GLU A 111 -7.45 -1.91 -1.55
CA GLU A 111 -7.80 -3.28 -1.89
C GLU A 111 -6.60 -3.95 -2.57
N LEU A 112 -6.14 -5.08 -2.03
CA LEU A 112 -5.06 -5.89 -2.59
C LEU A 112 -5.62 -7.22 -3.08
N LYS A 113 -5.41 -7.51 -4.37
CA LYS A 113 -5.69 -8.82 -4.98
C LYS A 113 -4.43 -9.68 -5.01
N PRO A 114 -4.56 -11.01 -5.19
CA PRO A 114 -3.40 -11.89 -5.33
C PRO A 114 -2.30 -11.34 -6.23
N MET A 115 -1.07 -11.34 -5.70
CA MET A 115 0.15 -10.82 -6.35
C MET A 115 0.18 -9.33 -6.68
N GLU A 116 -0.77 -8.52 -6.21
CA GLU A 116 -0.67 -7.07 -6.34
C GLU A 116 0.32 -6.49 -5.33
N ILE A 117 1.09 -5.50 -5.78
CA ILE A 117 1.95 -4.66 -4.95
C ILE A 117 1.50 -3.22 -5.19
N HIS A 118 1.06 -2.54 -4.14
CA HIS A 118 0.70 -1.13 -4.21
C HIS A 118 1.79 -0.30 -3.54
N THR A 119 2.17 0.80 -4.18
CA THR A 119 3.26 1.68 -3.74
C THR A 119 2.70 3.06 -3.43
N PHE A 120 3.01 3.58 -2.25
CA PHE A 120 2.47 4.83 -1.75
C PHE A 120 3.58 5.75 -1.27
N ASN A 121 3.44 7.04 -1.56
CA ASN A 121 4.04 8.09 -0.74
C ASN A 121 2.98 8.53 0.27
N ILE A 122 3.26 8.29 1.55
CA ILE A 122 2.38 8.68 2.65
C ILE A 122 2.95 9.91 3.36
N THR A 123 2.10 10.89 3.63
CA THR A 123 2.42 12.00 4.53
C THR A 123 1.94 11.63 5.92
N VAL A 124 2.79 11.81 6.92
CA VAL A 124 2.51 11.45 8.31
C VAL A 124 2.70 12.62 9.27
N GLU A 125 1.91 12.59 10.33
CA GLU A 125 2.14 13.37 11.55
C GLU A 125 2.57 12.40 12.65
N TYR A 126 3.65 12.73 13.38
CA TYR A 126 4.11 11.91 14.48
C TYR A 126 3.31 12.19 15.75
N THR A 127 2.78 11.14 16.34
CA THR A 127 2.11 11.20 17.64
C THR A 127 3.15 10.86 18.71
N ILE A 128 3.54 11.86 19.51
CA ILE A 128 4.49 11.74 20.63
C ILE A 128 3.73 11.28 21.87
#